data_AF-A0AA38CF82-F1
#
_entry.id   AF-A0AA38CF82-F1
#
_cell.length_a   1.000
_cell.length_b   1.000
_cell.length_c   1.000
_cell.angle_alpha   90.00
_cell.angle_beta   90.00
_cell.angle_gamma   90.00
#
_symmetry.space_group_name_H-M   'P 1'
#
loop_
_entity.id
_entity.type
_entity.pdbx_description
1 polymer ?
#
loop_
_entity_poly.entity_id
_entity_poly.type
_entity_poly.pdbx_seq_one_letter_code
_entity_poly.pdbx_strand_id
1 'polypeptide(L)'
;MELAPWKCVIDGVDLIVHTAGPFQREEKCTVLETAISNKTAYIDVCDDRSYSCLAKSFHEKAVTAGVPAITTAGIYPGVSSLMAAELVRLAKTDSSRGTPSEPERLRFSYFTAGSGGVGPTILATSYLLLGEEVIAYRKGQEVRAKPYSGVLDVDFGKGVGKKSVYLL
;
A
#
# COMPACT_ATOMS: atom_id res chain seq x y z
N MET A 1 -6.16 -27.92 -11.11
CA MET A 1 -6.37 -27.32 -9.77
C MET A 1 -7.67 -26.55 -9.84
N GLU A 2 -8.69 -26.97 -9.10
CA GLU A 2 -10.06 -26.45 -9.21
C GLU A 2 -10.16 -24.97 -8.81
N LEU A 3 -10.55 -24.13 -9.77
CA LEU A 3 -11.04 -22.76 -9.56
C LEU A 3 -12.54 -22.74 -9.15
N ALA A 4 -13.06 -23.87 -8.65
CA ALA A 4 -14.49 -24.20 -8.68
C ALA A 4 -15.43 -23.36 -7.78
N PRO A 5 -15.09 -22.90 -6.57
CA PRO A 5 -16.06 -22.15 -5.77
C PRO A 5 -16.21 -20.68 -6.19
N TRP A 6 -15.21 -20.10 -6.86
CA TRP A 6 -15.20 -18.66 -7.15
C TRP A 6 -15.96 -18.30 -8.41
N LYS A 7 -15.93 -19.16 -9.45
CA LYS A 7 -16.50 -18.85 -10.77
C LYS A 7 -17.99 -18.53 -10.72
N CYS A 8 -18.76 -19.23 -9.91
CA CYS A 8 -20.20 -18.96 -9.76
C CYS A 8 -20.49 -17.67 -8.95
N VAL A 9 -19.57 -17.26 -8.07
CA VAL A 9 -19.74 -16.06 -7.23
C VAL A 9 -19.41 -14.78 -8.00
N ILE A 10 -18.51 -14.86 -8.99
CA ILE A 10 -18.04 -13.71 -9.76
C ILE A 10 -18.69 -13.59 -11.15
N ASP A 11 -19.56 -14.53 -11.53
CA ASP A 11 -20.26 -14.48 -12.80
C ASP A 11 -21.23 -13.29 -12.83
N GLY A 12 -21.21 -12.52 -13.91
CA GLY A 12 -21.99 -11.28 -14.04
C GLY A 12 -21.56 -10.12 -13.13
N VAL A 13 -20.42 -10.22 -12.43
CA VAL A 13 -19.88 -9.13 -11.61
C VAL A 13 -19.01 -8.20 -12.44
N ASP A 14 -19.23 -6.89 -12.32
CA ASP A 14 -18.44 -5.87 -13.02
C ASP A 14 -17.09 -5.59 -12.35
N LEU A 15 -17.05 -5.63 -11.01
CA LEU A 15 -15.87 -5.28 -10.20
C LEU A 15 -15.79 -6.16 -8.95
N ILE A 16 -14.63 -6.76 -8.73
CA ILE A 16 -14.28 -7.44 -7.49
C ILE A 16 -13.56 -6.45 -6.57
N VAL A 17 -14.11 -6.24 -5.37
CA VAL A 17 -13.52 -5.38 -4.32
C VAL A 17 -12.97 -6.28 -3.21
N HIS A 18 -11.67 -6.55 -3.24
CA HIS A 18 -11.01 -7.44 -2.31
C HIS A 18 -10.55 -6.72 -1.05
N THR A 19 -11.34 -6.87 0.01
CA THR A 19 -11.05 -6.34 1.36
C THR A 19 -10.88 -7.44 2.41
N ALA A 20 -11.02 -8.71 2.00
CA ALA A 20 -10.90 -9.88 2.87
C ALA A 20 -9.44 -10.31 3.08
N GLY A 21 -8.67 -9.52 3.85
CA GLY A 21 -7.34 -9.93 4.31
C GLY A 21 -7.38 -11.07 5.37
N PRO A 22 -6.23 -11.41 5.97
CA PRO A 22 -4.93 -10.76 5.83
C PRO A 22 -4.29 -11.02 4.46
N PHE A 23 -3.52 -10.06 3.97
CA PHE A 23 -2.70 -10.24 2.75
C PHE A 23 -1.29 -10.75 3.09
N GLN A 24 -0.90 -10.63 4.36
CA GLN A 24 0.39 -11.06 4.89
C GLN A 24 0.54 -12.58 4.76
N ARG A 25 1.71 -13.01 4.29
CA ARG A 25 2.10 -14.43 4.12
C ARG A 25 1.29 -15.21 3.08
N GLU A 26 0.42 -14.55 2.33
CA GLU A 26 -0.27 -15.17 1.21
C GLU A 26 0.70 -15.38 0.05
N GLU A 27 0.80 -16.63 -0.42
CA GLU A 27 1.71 -17.03 -1.50
C GLU A 27 1.03 -16.96 -2.88
N LYS A 28 -0.27 -16.68 -2.92
CA LYS A 28 -1.08 -16.68 -4.14
C LYS A 28 -2.01 -15.47 -4.17
N CYS A 29 -2.23 -14.93 -5.35
CA CYS A 29 -3.20 -13.85 -5.56
C CYS A 29 -4.49 -14.43 -6.12
N THR A 30 -5.07 -15.45 -5.46
CA THR A 30 -6.15 -16.26 -6.03
C THR A 30 -7.35 -15.43 -6.50
N VAL A 31 -7.73 -14.40 -5.77
CA VAL A 31 -8.85 -13.52 -6.16
C VAL A 31 -8.50 -12.71 -7.42
N LEU A 32 -7.30 -12.14 -7.50
CA LEU A 32 -6.81 -11.44 -8.70
C LEU A 32 -6.69 -12.40 -9.90
N GLU A 33 -6.13 -13.58 -9.70
CA GLU A 33 -6.01 -14.61 -10.73
C GLU A 33 -7.37 -15.01 -11.29
N THR A 34 -8.37 -15.16 -10.41
CA THR A 34 -9.73 -15.50 -10.81
C THR A 34 -10.38 -14.32 -11.54
N ALA A 35 -10.18 -13.09 -11.09
CA ALA A 35 -10.66 -11.88 -11.76
C ALA A 35 -10.12 -11.78 -13.19
N ILE A 36 -8.80 -12.01 -13.37
CA ILE A 36 -8.16 -12.04 -14.69
C ILE A 36 -8.76 -13.16 -15.55
N SER A 37 -8.90 -14.37 -15.01
CA SER A 37 -9.47 -15.51 -15.74
C SER A 37 -10.92 -15.29 -16.16
N ASN A 38 -11.70 -14.55 -15.38
CA ASN A 38 -13.11 -14.27 -15.64
C ASN A 38 -13.35 -12.97 -16.42
N LYS A 39 -12.29 -12.24 -16.74
CA LYS A 39 -12.34 -10.92 -17.38
C LYS A 39 -13.13 -9.88 -16.57
N THR A 40 -13.04 -9.95 -15.24
CA THR A 40 -13.71 -9.05 -14.30
C THR A 40 -12.72 -8.04 -13.75
N ALA A 41 -13.10 -6.76 -13.66
CA ALA A 41 -12.25 -5.73 -13.07
C ALA A 41 -11.94 -6.04 -11.59
N TYR A 42 -10.79 -5.59 -11.11
CA TYR A 42 -10.31 -5.92 -9.77
C TYR A 42 -9.76 -4.70 -9.03
N ILE A 43 -10.06 -4.60 -7.74
CA ILE A 43 -9.42 -3.68 -6.81
C ILE A 43 -9.17 -4.35 -5.45
N ASP A 44 -8.01 -4.10 -4.84
CA ASP A 44 -7.73 -4.52 -3.45
C ASP A 44 -7.19 -3.39 -2.57
N VAL A 45 -7.21 -3.64 -1.26
CA VAL A 45 -6.65 -2.75 -0.22
C VAL A 45 -5.40 -3.35 0.43
N CYS A 46 -4.63 -4.15 -0.32
CA CYS A 46 -3.44 -4.82 0.20
C CYS A 46 -2.42 -3.81 0.76
N ASP A 47 -1.91 -4.10 1.95
CA ASP A 47 -0.85 -3.35 2.62
C ASP A 47 0.47 -4.14 2.75
N ASP A 48 0.50 -5.40 2.32
CA ASP A 48 1.69 -6.25 2.37
C ASP A 48 2.63 -6.03 1.15
N ARG A 49 3.93 -5.85 1.43
CA ARG A 49 4.96 -5.65 0.39
C ARG A 49 5.09 -6.88 -0.51
N SER A 50 5.18 -8.07 0.07
CA SER A 50 5.45 -9.30 -0.68
C SER A 50 4.27 -9.66 -1.57
N TYR A 51 3.06 -9.59 -1.04
CA TYR A 51 1.82 -9.80 -1.79
C TYR A 51 1.67 -8.75 -2.89
N SER A 52 1.90 -7.46 -2.62
CA SER A 52 1.80 -6.43 -3.66
C SER A 52 2.84 -6.61 -4.78
N CYS A 53 4.05 -7.08 -4.46
CA CYS A 53 5.04 -7.47 -5.47
C CYS A 53 4.56 -8.68 -6.30
N LEU A 54 4.02 -9.71 -5.64
CA LEU A 54 3.46 -10.88 -6.31
C LEU A 54 2.29 -10.50 -7.22
N ALA A 55 1.34 -9.71 -6.74
CA ALA A 55 0.20 -9.23 -7.51
C ALA A 55 0.64 -8.44 -8.76
N LYS A 56 1.67 -7.59 -8.62
CA LYS A 56 2.26 -6.86 -9.75
C LYS A 56 2.90 -7.77 -10.80
N SER A 57 3.33 -8.98 -10.45
CA SER A 57 3.84 -9.95 -11.43
C SER A 57 2.77 -10.43 -12.43
N PHE A 58 1.48 -10.23 -12.13
CA PHE A 58 0.37 -10.54 -13.03
C PHE A 58 0.07 -9.44 -14.06
N HIS A 59 0.86 -8.35 -14.11
CA HIS A 59 0.63 -7.22 -15.01
C HIS A 59 0.38 -7.64 -16.46
N GLU A 60 1.29 -8.41 -17.05
CA GLU A 60 1.19 -8.85 -18.46
C GLU A 60 -0.05 -9.71 -18.72
N LYS A 61 -0.42 -10.57 -17.75
CA LYS A 61 -1.61 -11.41 -17.85
C LYS A 61 -2.88 -10.55 -17.81
N ALA A 62 -2.95 -9.56 -16.93
CA ALA A 62 -4.08 -8.65 -16.83
C ALA A 62 -4.23 -7.79 -18.10
N VAL A 63 -3.12 -7.23 -18.61
CA VAL A 63 -3.10 -6.47 -19.87
C VAL A 63 -3.57 -7.34 -21.04
N THR A 64 -3.04 -8.55 -21.18
CA THR A 64 -3.41 -9.50 -22.24
C THR A 64 -4.90 -9.88 -22.18
N ALA A 65 -5.44 -10.04 -20.97
CA ALA A 65 -6.85 -10.36 -20.76
C ALA A 65 -7.80 -9.15 -20.92
N GLY A 66 -7.26 -7.93 -21.03
CA GLY A 66 -8.05 -6.70 -21.06
C GLY A 66 -8.68 -6.36 -19.71
N VAL A 67 -8.07 -6.79 -18.60
CA VAL A 67 -8.63 -6.66 -17.26
C VAL A 67 -7.97 -5.51 -16.50
N PRO A 68 -8.71 -4.46 -16.13
CA PRO A 68 -8.19 -3.44 -15.23
C PRO A 68 -8.07 -4.01 -13.81
N ALA A 69 -6.86 -3.92 -13.23
CA ALA A 69 -6.57 -4.36 -11.88
C ALA A 69 -5.81 -3.28 -11.12
N ILE A 70 -6.40 -2.79 -10.02
CA ILE A 70 -5.80 -1.81 -9.12
C ILE A 70 -5.42 -2.52 -7.82
N THR A 71 -4.14 -2.53 -7.49
CA THR A 71 -3.65 -3.12 -6.23
C THR A 71 -3.29 -2.01 -5.26
N THR A 72 -3.29 -2.31 -3.95
CA THR A 72 -2.84 -1.41 -2.89
C THR A 72 -3.63 -0.09 -2.81
N ALA A 73 -4.95 -0.14 -3.02
CA ALA A 73 -5.85 1.01 -3.10
C ALA A 73 -6.43 1.45 -1.74
N GLY A 74 -5.65 1.30 -0.66
CA GLY A 74 -6.04 1.75 0.68
C GLY A 74 -5.72 3.22 0.94
N ILE A 75 -5.61 3.59 2.23
CA ILE A 75 -5.12 4.93 2.62
C ILE A 75 -3.59 4.96 2.57
N TYR A 76 -2.94 3.97 3.19
CA TYR A 76 -1.50 3.78 3.17
C TYR A 76 -1.20 2.26 3.13
N PRO A 77 -0.76 1.70 1.99
CA PRO A 77 -0.55 2.31 0.68
C PRO A 77 -1.87 2.68 -0.05
N GLY A 78 -1.77 3.53 -1.08
CA GLY A 78 -2.90 3.92 -1.95
C GLY A 78 -3.05 5.44 -2.06
N VAL A 79 -3.88 6.06 -1.23
CA VAL A 79 -3.99 7.54 -1.16
C VAL A 79 -2.62 8.17 -0.89
N SER A 80 -1.80 7.58 -0.02
CA SER A 80 -0.43 8.05 0.22
C SER A 80 0.42 8.05 -1.05
N SER A 81 0.32 7.01 -1.88
CA SER A 81 1.01 6.93 -3.17
C SER A 81 0.55 8.01 -4.15
N LEU A 82 -0.76 8.29 -4.19
CA LEU A 82 -1.32 9.37 -5.01
C LEU A 82 -0.85 10.74 -4.53
N MET A 83 -0.86 10.99 -3.21
CA MET A 83 -0.33 12.22 -2.62
C MET A 83 1.14 12.42 -2.98
N ALA A 84 1.95 11.37 -2.90
CA ALA A 84 3.35 11.42 -3.30
C ALA A 84 3.53 11.77 -4.77
N ALA A 85 2.78 11.11 -5.67
CA ALA A 85 2.83 11.39 -7.10
C ALA A 85 2.44 12.84 -7.39
N GLU A 86 1.41 13.35 -6.72
CA GLU A 86 0.95 14.73 -6.88
C GLU A 86 1.96 15.75 -6.35
N LEU A 87 2.58 15.50 -5.19
CA LEU A 87 3.65 16.35 -4.66
C LEU A 87 4.85 16.42 -5.62
N VAL A 88 5.21 15.28 -6.23
CA VAL A 88 6.28 15.24 -7.24
C VAL A 88 5.88 16.01 -8.49
N ARG A 89 4.64 15.86 -8.96
CA ARG A 89 4.11 16.60 -10.11
C ARG A 89 4.15 18.11 -9.85
N LEU A 90 3.61 18.56 -8.71
CA LEU A 90 3.59 19.96 -8.32
C LEU A 90 4.98 20.54 -8.23
N ALA A 91 5.94 19.85 -7.59
CA ALA A 91 7.33 20.33 -7.50
C ALA A 91 8.00 20.53 -8.87
N LYS A 92 7.65 19.71 -9.86
CA LYS A 92 8.17 19.81 -11.24
C LYS A 92 7.48 20.90 -12.06
N THR A 93 6.20 21.16 -11.82
CA THR A 93 5.39 22.11 -12.63
C THR A 93 5.27 23.50 -12.02
N ASP A 94 5.58 23.66 -10.72
CA ASP A 94 5.44 24.94 -10.02
C ASP A 94 6.42 25.98 -10.56
N SER A 95 5.90 26.81 -11.47
CA SER A 95 6.64 27.88 -12.14
C SER A 95 6.88 29.08 -11.21
N SER A 96 6.20 29.14 -10.05
CA SER A 96 6.34 30.25 -9.09
C SER A 96 7.68 30.22 -8.35
N ARG A 97 8.37 29.07 -8.34
CA ARG A 97 9.67 28.88 -7.68
C ARG A 97 10.87 29.28 -8.54
N GLY A 98 10.66 29.78 -9.76
CA GLY A 98 11.72 30.25 -10.67
C GLY A 98 12.57 29.14 -11.31
N THR A 99 12.71 28.00 -10.64
CA THR A 99 13.33 26.77 -11.17
C THR A 99 12.48 25.54 -10.81
N PRO A 100 12.18 24.65 -11.78
CA PRO A 100 11.63 23.33 -11.49
C PRO A 100 12.52 22.61 -10.47
N SER A 101 11.91 22.07 -9.41
CA SER A 101 12.63 21.31 -8.38
C SER A 101 12.43 19.82 -8.63
N GLU A 102 13.51 19.06 -8.67
CA GLU A 102 13.45 17.59 -8.68
C GLU A 102 13.46 17.08 -7.23
N PRO A 103 12.37 16.46 -6.74
CA PRO A 103 12.34 15.97 -5.37
C PRO A 103 13.30 14.81 -5.17
N GLU A 104 14.30 15.00 -4.30
CA GLU A 104 15.24 13.93 -3.93
C GLU A 104 14.70 13.03 -2.80
N ARG A 105 13.83 13.65 -1.99
CA ARG A 105 13.30 13.26 -0.67
C ARG A 105 11.80 12.96 -0.63
N LEU A 106 11.35 11.70 -0.60
CA LEU A 106 9.98 11.38 -0.17
C LEU A 106 9.98 10.74 1.22
N ARG A 107 9.16 11.27 2.13
CA ARG A 107 8.97 10.70 3.48
C ARG A 107 7.48 10.68 3.79
N PHE A 108 7.00 9.51 4.16
CA PHE A 108 5.67 9.34 4.71
C PHE A 108 5.73 9.45 6.23
N SER A 109 4.80 10.20 6.82
CA SER A 109 4.65 10.32 8.26
C SER A 109 3.18 10.16 8.59
N TYR A 110 2.87 9.20 9.44
CA TYR A 110 1.51 8.86 9.80
C TYR A 110 1.34 9.00 11.31
N PHE A 111 0.17 9.45 11.72
CA PHE A 111 -0.22 9.48 13.11
C PHE A 111 -1.66 9.01 13.22
N THR A 112 -1.87 8.02 14.08
CA THR A 112 -3.21 7.54 14.43
C THR A 112 -3.49 7.95 15.87
N ALA A 113 -4.55 8.73 16.07
CA ALA A 113 -5.01 9.10 17.40
C ALA A 113 -5.85 7.98 18.02
N GLY A 114 -5.74 7.81 19.34
CA GLY A 114 -6.45 6.78 20.09
C GLY A 114 -5.67 5.47 20.18
N SER A 115 -6.06 4.59 21.09
CA SER A 115 -5.41 3.28 21.25
C SER A 115 -5.77 2.28 20.16
N GLY A 116 -6.79 2.58 19.33
CA GLY A 116 -7.44 1.59 18.48
C GLY A 116 -8.21 0.53 19.28
N GLY A 117 -8.29 0.66 20.61
CA GLY A 117 -8.75 -0.38 21.53
C GLY A 117 -7.62 -1.32 21.97
N VAL A 118 -7.95 -2.35 22.75
CA VAL A 118 -7.02 -3.43 23.20
C VAL A 118 -7.49 -4.79 22.67
N GLY A 119 -7.84 -4.83 21.38
CA GLY A 119 -8.32 -6.03 20.71
C GLY A 119 -7.20 -6.90 20.13
N PRO A 120 -7.46 -8.20 19.88
CA PRO A 120 -6.50 -9.12 19.25
C PRO A 120 -5.90 -8.58 17.95
N THR A 121 -6.68 -7.88 17.12
CA THR A 121 -6.22 -7.28 15.86
C THR A 121 -5.14 -6.22 16.09
N ILE A 122 -5.36 -5.31 17.04
CA ILE A 122 -4.39 -4.23 17.34
C ILE A 122 -3.08 -4.82 17.88
N LEU A 123 -3.15 -5.82 18.74
CA LEU A 123 -1.97 -6.51 19.25
C LEU A 123 -1.23 -7.24 18.12
N ALA A 124 -1.94 -8.01 17.30
CA ALA A 124 -1.34 -8.74 16.17
C ALA A 124 -0.62 -7.81 15.19
N THR A 125 -1.27 -6.70 14.79
CA THR A 125 -0.64 -5.70 13.92
C THR A 125 0.55 -5.02 14.59
N SER A 126 0.47 -4.71 15.89
CA SER A 126 1.61 -4.12 16.61
C SER A 126 2.83 -5.05 16.64
N TYR A 127 2.62 -6.35 16.88
CA TYR A 127 3.69 -7.34 16.82
C TYR A 127 4.23 -7.54 15.40
N LEU A 128 3.38 -7.48 14.38
CA LEU A 128 3.81 -7.54 12.99
C LEU A 128 4.74 -6.36 12.65
N LEU A 129 4.33 -5.13 12.95
CA LEU A 129 5.12 -3.92 12.68
C LEU A 129 6.43 -3.87 13.47
N LEU A 130 6.45 -4.40 14.69
CA LEU A 130 7.64 -4.41 15.54
C LEU A 130 8.52 -5.66 15.34
N GLY A 131 8.01 -6.67 14.64
CA GLY A 131 8.66 -7.96 14.44
C GLY A 131 9.51 -8.04 13.18
N GLU A 132 9.33 -7.12 12.24
CA GLU A 132 10.04 -7.10 10.96
C GLU A 132 11.00 -5.93 10.85
N GLU A 133 12.06 -6.09 10.05
CA GLU A 133 12.97 -4.98 9.75
C GLU A 133 12.28 -3.94 8.86
N VAL A 134 12.48 -2.67 9.17
CA VAL A 134 11.99 -1.58 8.33
C VAL A 134 12.81 -1.55 7.06
N ILE A 135 12.12 -1.57 5.92
CA ILE A 135 12.74 -1.45 4.60
C ILE A 135 12.53 -0.02 4.09
N ALA A 136 13.64 0.70 3.90
CA ALA A 136 13.66 2.00 3.25
C ALA A 136 14.55 1.96 2.01
N TYR A 137 14.43 2.97 1.14
CA TYR A 137 15.29 3.11 -0.03
C TYR A 137 16.09 4.41 0.04
N ARG A 138 17.39 4.33 -0.22
CA ARG A 138 18.29 5.49 -0.30
C ARG A 138 19.19 5.34 -1.51
N LYS A 139 19.16 6.32 -2.43
CA LYS A 139 19.95 6.30 -3.68
C LYS A 139 19.82 4.99 -4.46
N GLY A 140 18.59 4.47 -4.55
CA GLY A 140 18.29 3.21 -5.26
C GLY A 140 18.64 1.92 -4.51
N GLN A 141 19.23 2.00 -3.31
CA GLN A 141 19.61 0.83 -2.52
C GLN A 141 18.63 0.61 -1.36
N GLU A 142 18.34 -0.66 -1.08
CA GLU A 142 17.59 -1.08 0.10
C GLU A 142 18.42 -0.83 1.37
N VAL A 143 17.81 -0.16 2.35
CA VAL A 143 18.39 0.09 3.67
C VAL A 143 17.46 -0.50 4.71
N ARG A 144 18.01 -1.36 5.57
CA ARG A 144 17.29 -1.99 6.67
C ARG A 144 17.53 -1.21 7.96
N ALA A 145 16.47 -1.05 8.75
CA ALA A 145 16.54 -0.43 10.06
C ALA A 145 15.72 -1.23 11.07
N LYS A 146 16.10 -1.11 12.34
CA LYS A 146 15.32 -1.68 13.44
C LYS A 146 13.95 -0.98 13.50
N PRO A 147 12.83 -1.72 13.66
CA PRO A 147 11.55 -1.08 13.92
C PRO A 147 11.58 -0.30 15.22
N TYR A 148 10.70 0.70 15.34
CA TYR A 148 10.65 1.62 16.48
C TYR A 148 11.97 2.38 16.72
N SER A 149 12.60 2.81 15.63
CA SER A 149 13.85 3.60 15.65
C SER A 149 13.71 4.89 14.86
N GLY A 150 14.78 5.71 14.81
CA GLY A 150 14.83 6.89 13.96
C GLY A 150 13.79 7.96 14.31
N VAL A 151 13.53 8.15 15.60
CA VAL A 151 12.51 9.07 16.11
C VAL A 151 12.63 10.47 15.50
N LEU A 152 11.49 11.04 15.12
CA LEU A 152 11.37 12.39 14.60
C LEU A 152 10.11 13.04 15.15
N ASP A 153 10.20 14.30 15.57
CA ASP A 153 9.02 15.09 15.89
C ASP A 153 8.45 15.75 14.63
N VAL A 154 7.20 15.44 14.32
CA VAL A 154 6.47 15.97 13.17
C VAL A 154 5.26 16.75 13.68
N ASP A 155 5.08 17.97 13.16
CA ASP A 155 3.87 18.74 13.40
C ASP A 155 2.84 18.42 12.31
N PHE A 156 1.76 17.74 12.71
CA PHE A 156 0.66 17.38 11.81
C PHE A 156 -0.35 18.52 11.62
N GLY A 157 -0.05 19.71 12.14
CA GLY A 157 -0.86 20.91 11.98
C GLY A 157 -2.02 20.99 12.96
N LYS A 158 -2.90 21.96 12.71
CA LYS A 158 -4.02 22.30 13.61
C LYS A 158 -4.96 21.10 13.77
N GLY A 159 -5.18 20.70 15.03
CA GLY A 159 -6.05 19.58 15.41
C GLY A 159 -5.30 18.36 15.94
N VAL A 160 -4.09 18.11 15.44
CA VAL A 160 -3.24 16.97 15.89
C VAL A 160 -2.03 17.47 16.67
N GLY A 161 -1.36 18.51 16.17
CA GLY A 161 -0.14 19.08 16.74
C GLY A 161 1.09 18.19 16.56
N LYS A 162 2.12 18.47 17.37
CA LYS A 162 3.40 17.75 17.34
C LYS A 162 3.27 16.32 17.88
N LYS A 163 3.82 15.36 17.14
CA LYS A 163 3.89 13.93 17.50
C LYS A 163 5.26 13.38 17.15
N SER A 164 5.79 12.53 18.02
CA SER A 164 6.96 11.71 17.71
C SER A 164 6.53 10.55 16.83
N VAL A 165 7.18 10.40 15.68
CA VAL A 165 7.00 9.29 14.74
C VAL A 165 8.26 8.45 14.68
N TYR A 166 8.11 7.17 14.35
CA TYR A 166 9.18 6.18 14.32
C TYR A 166 9.21 5.50 12.95
N LEU A 167 10.35 4.91 12.61
CA LEU A 167 10.44 3.95 11.52
C LEU A 167 9.73 2.67 11.95
N LEU A 168 8.76 2.24 11.14
CA LEU A 168 7.95 1.03 11.27
C LEU A 168 7.93 0.30 9.92
#